data_AF-A0AAJ4WBL2-F1
#
_entry.id   AF-A0AAJ4WBL2-F1
#
_cell.length_a   1.000
_cell.length_b   1.000
_cell.length_c   1.000
_cell.angle_alpha   90.00
_cell.angle_beta   90.00
_cell.angle_gamma   90.00
#
_symmetry.space_group_name_H-M   'P 1'
#
loop_
_entity.id
_entity.type
_entity.pdbx_description
1 polymer ?
#
loop_
_entity_poly.entity_id
_entity_poly.type
_entity_poly.pdbx_seq_one_letter_code
_entity_poly.pdbx_strand_id
1 'polypeptide(L)'
;MMYVFNGISIIFALLMVTLSAVYADEQSKEFYDFDGDGINDSIIQSRVNNVLHLSIYMSSINKNLTYEITPPDDNNFPVVHSSYKFDEIEVDSTYYSRQGQVYSQVYKWVPDKKQWLLVSVITGERSDPISGIFTPSLEIERVSCCRKIGENQHSISYKSKSDVKNEINNELKKISDLLKENKSEHAIKSINIYSAAEYVTTINDSNVVLLNDLAFFLAKKDNIASAIILKDIVDQYPSRVVAKLNLADVYWELGKDYNHYDKARTLYKEYKNEMIEKGLNKNIPKRVFLREN
;
A
#
# COMPACT_ATOMS: atom_id res chain seq x y z
N MET A 1 18.55 16.64 86.66
CA MET A 1 18.75 15.19 86.81
C MET A 1 18.29 14.55 85.51
N MET A 2 19.21 13.87 84.82
CA MET A 2 19.06 13.28 83.48
C MET A 2 17.83 12.37 83.34
N TYR A 3 17.20 12.32 82.17
CA TYR A 3 17.19 11.19 81.22
C TYR A 3 16.24 11.54 80.04
N VAL A 4 16.78 11.93 78.89
CA VAL A 4 16.92 11.15 77.63
C VAL A 4 15.79 11.39 76.62
N PHE A 5 16.14 12.17 75.59
CA PHE A 5 15.49 12.17 74.28
C PHE A 5 15.76 10.82 73.61
N ASN A 6 14.71 10.11 73.19
CA ASN A 6 14.85 8.95 72.31
C ASN A 6 13.86 9.02 71.14
N GLY A 7 14.43 9.27 69.96
CA GLY A 7 14.24 8.43 68.78
C GLY A 7 12.85 8.35 68.17
N ILE A 8 12.62 9.21 67.18
CA ILE A 8 11.68 8.94 66.08
C ILE A 8 12.22 7.74 65.28
N SER A 9 11.43 6.68 65.18
CA SER A 9 11.51 5.72 64.07
C SER A 9 10.15 5.06 63.91
N ILE A 10 9.27 5.73 63.18
CA ILE A 10 8.10 5.08 62.59
C ILE A 10 8.58 4.49 61.27
N ILE A 11 8.72 3.18 61.27
CA ILE A 11 9.00 2.35 60.11
C ILE A 11 7.88 2.56 59.11
N PHE A 12 8.15 3.31 58.03
CA PHE A 12 7.32 3.29 56.84
C PHE A 12 7.57 1.93 56.17
N ALA A 13 6.65 0.99 56.38
CA ALA A 13 6.58 -0.22 55.58
C ALA A 13 6.29 0.20 54.14
N LEU A 14 7.33 0.24 53.31
CA LEU A 14 7.21 0.38 51.87
C LEU A 14 6.50 -0.89 51.38
N LEU A 15 5.17 -0.82 51.24
CA LEU A 15 4.42 -1.80 50.48
C LEU A 15 4.86 -1.60 49.01
N MET A 16 5.88 -2.35 48.60
CA MET A 16 6.19 -2.56 47.19
C MET A 16 5.01 -3.33 46.60
N VAL A 17 3.96 -2.62 46.22
CA VAL A 17 3.01 -3.11 45.24
C VAL A 17 3.81 -3.19 43.95
N THR A 18 4.32 -4.37 43.63
CA THR A 18 4.67 -4.71 42.27
C THR A 18 3.38 -4.65 41.46
N LEU A 19 3.05 -3.44 40.98
CA LEU A 19 2.25 -3.31 39.79
C LEU A 19 3.08 -3.98 38.70
N SER A 20 2.86 -5.28 38.50
CA SER A 20 3.00 -5.88 37.20
C SER A 20 2.19 -4.98 36.29
N ALA A 21 2.87 -4.13 35.53
CA ALA A 21 2.25 -3.42 34.44
C ALA A 21 1.75 -4.52 33.50
N VAL A 22 0.49 -4.93 33.68
CA VAL A 22 -0.26 -5.58 32.64
C VAL A 22 -0.35 -4.49 31.58
N TYR A 23 0.54 -4.57 30.59
CA TYR A 23 0.40 -3.78 29.39
C TYR A 23 -1.04 -4.01 28.93
N ALA A 24 -1.85 -2.96 28.97
CA ALA A 24 -3.19 -3.04 28.42
C ALA A 24 -3.02 -3.41 26.95
N ASP A 25 -3.58 -4.55 26.55
CA ASP A 25 -3.52 -5.00 25.17
C ASP A 25 -4.15 -3.93 24.28
N GLU A 26 -3.37 -3.46 23.30
CA GLU A 26 -3.79 -2.46 22.33
C GLU A 26 -4.89 -3.08 21.46
N GLN A 27 -6.13 -2.69 21.74
CA GLN A 27 -7.29 -3.10 20.96
C GLN A 27 -7.66 -1.99 19.99
N SER A 28 -7.76 -2.33 18.70
CA SER A 28 -8.32 -1.41 17.69
C SER A 28 -9.57 -2.00 17.06
N LYS A 29 -10.44 -1.10 16.58
CA LYS A 29 -11.69 -1.44 15.92
C LYS A 29 -11.90 -0.59 14.68
N GLU A 30 -12.19 -1.25 13.57
CA GLU A 30 -12.50 -0.64 12.28
C GLU A 30 -13.91 -1.07 11.83
N PHE A 31 -14.61 -0.19 11.10
CA PHE A 31 -15.89 -0.48 10.47
C PHE A 31 -15.80 -0.19 8.97
N TYR A 32 -16.23 -1.14 8.14
CA TYR A 32 -16.21 -1.05 6.69
C TYR A 32 -17.20 -2.04 6.10
N ASP A 33 -17.71 -1.82 4.89
CA ASP A 33 -18.57 -2.77 4.18
C ASP A 33 -17.68 -3.67 3.29
N PHE A 34 -17.29 -4.84 3.81
CA PHE A 34 -16.30 -5.69 3.16
C PHE A 34 -16.89 -6.61 2.08
N ASP A 35 -18.21 -6.73 1.96
CA ASP A 35 -18.81 -7.57 0.92
C ASP A 35 -19.82 -6.83 0.03
N GLY A 36 -20.06 -5.56 0.30
CA GLY A 36 -20.84 -4.67 -0.53
C GLY A 36 -22.33 -4.87 -0.45
N ASP A 37 -22.81 -5.40 0.67
CA ASP A 37 -24.23 -5.49 0.96
C ASP A 37 -24.84 -4.16 1.47
N GLY A 38 -24.02 -3.13 1.67
CA GLY A 38 -24.42 -1.82 2.18
C GLY A 38 -24.52 -1.74 3.70
N ILE A 39 -24.07 -2.78 4.42
CA ILE A 39 -24.06 -2.86 5.87
C ILE A 39 -22.61 -2.91 6.36
N ASN A 40 -22.29 -2.09 7.36
CA ASN A 40 -20.94 -2.09 7.93
C ASN A 40 -20.66 -3.39 8.70
N ASP A 41 -19.56 -4.02 8.34
CA ASP A 41 -18.87 -5.06 9.07
C ASP A 41 -17.93 -4.44 10.12
N SER A 42 -17.24 -5.28 10.90
CA SER A 42 -16.21 -4.77 11.80
C SER A 42 -15.02 -5.69 11.96
N ILE A 43 -13.83 -5.10 12.05
CA ILE A 43 -12.59 -5.77 12.44
C ILE A 43 -12.26 -5.34 13.86
N ILE A 44 -12.00 -6.31 14.73
CA ILE A 44 -11.45 -6.12 16.06
C ILE A 44 -10.14 -6.89 16.10
N GLN A 45 -9.06 -6.20 16.45
CA GLN A 45 -7.76 -6.85 16.65
C GLN A 45 -7.22 -6.52 18.03
N SER A 46 -6.66 -7.52 18.69
CA SER A 46 -6.00 -7.42 19.99
C SER A 46 -4.75 -8.27 19.99
N ARG A 47 -3.71 -7.77 20.64
CA ARG A 47 -2.53 -8.57 20.96
C ARG A 47 -2.84 -9.39 22.21
N VAL A 48 -2.31 -10.59 22.35
CA VAL A 48 -2.20 -11.31 23.64
C VAL A 48 -0.99 -12.23 23.53
N ASN A 49 -0.05 -12.21 24.48
CA ASN A 49 1.12 -13.11 24.51
C ASN A 49 1.87 -13.21 23.18
N ASN A 50 2.12 -12.06 22.52
CA ASN A 50 2.81 -12.00 21.23
C ASN A 50 2.05 -12.62 20.03
N VAL A 51 0.76 -12.95 20.19
CA VAL A 51 -0.12 -13.42 19.12
C VAL A 51 -1.13 -12.33 18.80
N LEU A 52 -1.39 -12.13 17.51
CA LEU A 52 -2.46 -11.25 17.06
C LEU A 52 -3.76 -12.05 16.98
N HIS A 53 -4.73 -11.67 17.82
CA HIS A 53 -6.09 -12.19 17.76
C HIS A 53 -6.95 -11.24 16.93
N LEU A 54 -7.57 -11.78 15.89
CA LEU A 54 -8.39 -11.03 14.95
C LEU A 54 -9.81 -11.58 15.00
N SER A 55 -10.79 -10.69 15.17
CA SER A 55 -12.22 -11.01 15.07
C SER A 55 -12.85 -10.13 13.99
N ILE A 56 -13.34 -10.75 12.92
CA ILE A 56 -14.03 -10.08 11.83
C ILE A 56 -15.52 -10.43 11.92
N TYR A 57 -16.35 -9.45 12.25
CA TYR A 57 -17.79 -9.57 12.15
C TYR A 57 -18.22 -9.33 10.71
N MET A 58 -18.85 -10.32 10.09
CA MET A 58 -19.47 -10.19 8.77
C MET A 58 -20.98 -10.15 8.92
N SER A 59 -21.59 -9.05 8.51
CA SER A 59 -23.02 -8.78 8.61
C SER A 59 -23.84 -9.72 7.72
N SER A 60 -23.37 -10.01 6.50
CA SER A 60 -24.00 -10.93 5.54
C SER A 60 -24.19 -12.36 6.04
N ILE A 61 -23.38 -12.80 7.01
CA ILE A 61 -23.53 -14.11 7.67
C ILE A 61 -23.89 -14.00 9.15
N ASN A 62 -24.04 -12.78 9.67
CA ASN A 62 -24.32 -12.44 11.06
C ASN A 62 -23.43 -13.22 12.06
N LYS A 63 -22.11 -13.23 11.82
CA LYS A 63 -21.15 -14.02 12.61
C LYS A 63 -19.79 -13.34 12.73
N ASN A 64 -19.13 -13.59 13.86
CA ASN A 64 -17.71 -13.31 14.05
C ASN A 64 -16.87 -14.50 13.54
N LEU A 65 -15.88 -14.19 12.71
CA LEU A 65 -14.81 -15.10 12.30
C LEU A 65 -13.55 -14.73 13.07
N THR A 66 -13.00 -15.68 13.80
CA THR A 66 -11.84 -15.47 14.67
C THR A 66 -10.59 -16.13 14.09
N TYR A 67 -9.47 -15.42 14.13
CA TYR A 67 -8.19 -15.89 13.64
C TYR A 67 -7.08 -15.57 14.64
N GLU A 68 -6.04 -16.39 14.61
CA GLU A 68 -4.81 -16.18 15.36
C GLU A 68 -3.67 -16.08 14.35
N ILE A 69 -2.89 -15.01 14.43
CA ILE A 69 -1.74 -14.78 13.56
C ILE A 69 -0.51 -14.74 14.45
N THR A 70 0.35 -15.75 14.31
CA THR A 70 1.67 -15.76 14.94
C THR A 70 2.60 -14.85 14.13
N PRO A 71 3.17 -13.81 14.74
CA PRO A 71 4.11 -12.97 14.04
C PRO A 71 5.38 -13.74 13.62
N PRO A 72 6.05 -13.31 12.54
CA PRO A 72 7.29 -13.96 12.09
C PRO A 72 8.46 -13.75 13.05
N ASP A 73 8.47 -12.67 13.83
CA ASP A 73 9.44 -12.39 14.88
C ASP A 73 8.86 -11.46 15.97
N ASP A 74 9.47 -11.45 17.16
CA ASP A 74 8.98 -10.73 18.35
C ASP A 74 8.97 -9.19 18.22
N ASN A 75 9.65 -8.62 17.21
CA ASN A 75 9.64 -7.17 16.99
C ASN A 75 8.79 -6.77 15.78
N ASN A 76 8.22 -7.72 15.05
CA ASN A 76 7.28 -7.48 13.97
C ASN A 76 5.89 -7.82 14.45
N PHE A 77 4.98 -6.87 14.47
CA PHE A 77 3.59 -7.21 14.76
C PHE A 77 2.74 -6.92 13.55
N PRO A 78 2.09 -7.95 12.99
CA PRO A 78 1.17 -7.73 11.90
C PRO A 78 0.07 -6.77 12.35
N VAL A 79 -0.36 -5.91 11.43
CA VAL A 79 -1.55 -5.07 11.58
C VAL A 79 -2.52 -5.49 10.48
N VAL A 80 -3.80 -5.59 10.83
CA VAL A 80 -4.86 -5.85 9.87
C VAL A 80 -5.66 -4.58 9.64
N HIS A 81 -5.85 -4.24 8.37
CA HIS A 81 -6.63 -3.10 7.92
C HIS A 81 -7.36 -3.41 6.62
N SER A 82 -8.37 -2.60 6.29
CA SER A 82 -8.98 -2.63 4.95
C SER A 82 -7.93 -2.38 3.85
N SER A 83 -7.94 -3.21 2.80
CA SER A 83 -7.03 -3.01 1.68
C SER A 83 -7.50 -1.84 0.81
N TYR A 84 -6.67 -1.45 -0.17
CA TYR A 84 -7.02 -0.43 -1.15
C TYR A 84 -8.14 -0.86 -2.13
N LYS A 85 -8.46 -2.16 -2.19
CA LYS A 85 -9.60 -2.70 -2.95
C LYS A 85 -10.75 -3.01 -2.00
N PHE A 86 -11.95 -2.64 -2.45
CA PHE A 86 -13.20 -3.10 -1.88
C PHE A 86 -13.22 -4.63 -1.89
N ASP A 87 -13.65 -5.27 -0.81
CA ASP A 87 -13.63 -6.73 -0.57
C ASP A 87 -12.32 -7.42 -0.18
N GLU A 88 -11.26 -6.63 0.04
CA GLU A 88 -9.96 -7.13 0.45
C GLU A 88 -9.53 -6.55 1.81
N ILE A 89 -8.84 -7.38 2.60
CA ILE A 89 -8.11 -6.97 3.81
C ILE A 89 -6.64 -7.28 3.63
N GLU A 90 -5.81 -6.50 4.30
CA GLU A 90 -4.36 -6.67 4.28
C GLU A 90 -3.87 -7.01 5.68
N VAL A 91 -3.11 -8.09 5.79
CA VAL A 91 -2.30 -8.40 6.97
C VAL A 91 -0.89 -7.91 6.68
N ASP A 92 -0.58 -6.70 7.13
CA ASP A 92 0.69 -6.02 6.92
C ASP A 92 1.67 -6.39 8.03
N SER A 93 2.74 -7.12 7.68
CA SER A 93 3.85 -7.44 8.57
C SER A 93 5.14 -6.74 8.10
N THR A 94 5.02 -5.52 7.59
CA THR A 94 6.16 -4.71 7.13
C THR A 94 7.08 -4.33 8.29
N TYR A 95 8.38 -4.52 8.10
CA TYR A 95 9.39 -4.32 9.14
C TYR A 95 10.05 -2.95 9.05
N TYR A 96 9.65 -2.04 9.93
CA TYR A 96 10.13 -0.64 9.91
C TYR A 96 11.61 -0.49 10.28
N SER A 97 12.17 -1.39 11.10
CA SER A 97 13.55 -1.26 11.61
C SER A 97 14.65 -1.75 10.66
N ARG A 98 14.30 -2.40 9.54
CA ARG A 98 15.25 -2.90 8.53
C ARG A 98 15.05 -2.21 7.17
N GLN A 99 15.26 -0.89 7.13
CA GLN A 99 15.40 -0.13 5.89
C GLN A 99 14.19 -0.11 4.94
N GLY A 100 13.00 -0.53 5.37
CA GLY A 100 11.77 -0.39 4.58
C GLY A 100 11.25 -1.66 3.92
N GLN A 101 11.60 -2.85 4.42
CA GLN A 101 11.10 -4.11 3.88
C GLN A 101 9.57 -4.26 3.99
N VAL A 102 8.90 -4.34 2.84
CA VAL A 102 7.47 -4.63 2.73
C VAL A 102 7.24 -6.13 2.80
N TYR A 103 6.31 -6.55 3.65
CA TYR A 103 5.73 -7.89 3.60
C TYR A 103 4.26 -7.83 4.00
N SER A 104 3.38 -8.06 3.03
CA SER A 104 1.94 -8.02 3.23
C SER A 104 1.24 -9.21 2.60
N GLN A 105 0.15 -9.64 3.23
CA GLN A 105 -0.71 -10.70 2.71
C GLN A 105 -2.11 -10.14 2.50
N VAL A 106 -2.62 -10.25 1.28
CA VAL A 106 -3.96 -9.76 0.93
C VAL A 106 -4.94 -10.92 0.92
N TYR A 107 -6.03 -10.76 1.66
CA TYR A 107 -7.11 -11.74 1.74
C TYR A 107 -8.38 -11.13 1.14
N LYS A 108 -9.12 -11.94 0.40
CA LYS A 108 -10.41 -11.57 -0.20
C LYS A 108 -11.54 -12.36 0.47
N TRP A 109 -12.67 -11.71 0.69
CA TRP A 109 -13.87 -12.39 1.13
C TRP A 109 -14.42 -13.31 0.02
N VAL A 110 -14.70 -14.57 0.35
CA VAL A 110 -15.30 -15.53 -0.58
C VAL A 110 -16.69 -15.95 -0.06
N PRO A 111 -17.79 -15.32 -0.55
CA PRO A 111 -19.13 -15.52 -0.02
C PRO A 111 -19.59 -16.98 0.01
N ASP A 112 -19.36 -17.72 -1.07
CA ASP A 112 -19.78 -19.14 -1.17
C ASP A 112 -19.12 -20.03 -0.11
N LYS A 113 -17.88 -19.68 0.28
CA LYS A 113 -17.13 -20.41 1.30
C LYS A 113 -17.32 -19.82 2.69
N LYS A 114 -17.86 -18.60 2.80
CA LYS A 114 -17.98 -17.82 4.04
C LYS A 114 -16.63 -17.70 4.76
N GLN A 115 -15.56 -17.45 4.00
CA GLN A 115 -14.17 -17.42 4.48
C GLN A 115 -13.36 -16.35 3.76
N TRP A 116 -12.38 -15.80 4.48
CA TRP A 116 -11.33 -14.94 3.94
C TRP A 116 -10.18 -15.79 3.42
N LEU A 117 -9.86 -15.67 2.14
CA LEU A 117 -8.83 -16.47 1.49
C LEU A 117 -7.72 -15.60 0.92
N LEU A 118 -6.48 -16.03 1.11
CA LEU A 118 -5.29 -15.39 0.57
C LEU A 118 -5.37 -15.33 -0.95
N VAL A 119 -5.22 -14.12 -1.49
CA VAL A 119 -5.20 -13.88 -2.94
C VAL A 119 -3.84 -13.39 -3.43
N SER A 120 -3.06 -12.70 -2.58
CA SER A 120 -1.74 -12.20 -2.95
C SER A 120 -0.79 -12.14 -1.76
N VAL A 121 0.49 -12.37 -2.03
CA VAL A 121 1.61 -12.03 -1.14
C VAL A 121 2.39 -10.90 -1.79
N ILE A 122 2.73 -9.87 -1.02
CA ILE A 122 3.44 -8.68 -1.48
C ILE A 122 4.75 -8.60 -0.71
N THR A 123 5.85 -8.42 -1.44
CA THR A 123 7.18 -8.21 -0.88
C THR A 123 7.84 -7.00 -1.51
N GLY A 124 8.89 -6.48 -0.88
CA GLY A 124 9.75 -5.48 -1.51
C GLY A 124 10.28 -4.43 -0.55
N GLU A 125 10.43 -3.20 -1.03
CA GLU A 125 11.01 -2.07 -0.30
C GLU A 125 10.13 -0.83 -0.43
N ARG A 126 9.92 -0.11 0.66
CA ARG A 126 9.12 1.12 0.71
C ARG A 126 9.78 2.25 -0.06
N SER A 127 8.97 3.24 -0.42
CA SER A 127 9.47 4.56 -0.78
C SER A 127 10.19 5.20 0.41
N ASP A 128 11.26 5.93 0.14
CA ASP A 128 11.91 6.85 1.07
C ASP A 128 11.91 8.27 0.49
N PRO A 129 10.81 9.03 0.71
CA PRO A 129 10.70 10.40 0.19
C PRO A 129 11.75 11.37 0.76
N ILE A 130 12.28 11.09 1.96
CA ILE A 130 13.35 11.89 2.59
C ILE A 130 14.67 11.71 1.82
N SER A 131 14.90 10.55 1.23
CA SER A 131 16.02 10.32 0.31
C SER A 131 15.66 10.57 -1.16
N GLY A 132 14.47 11.12 -1.43
CA GLY A 132 13.98 11.37 -2.80
C GLY A 132 13.60 10.10 -3.58
N ILE A 133 13.39 8.97 -2.91
CA ILE A 133 12.91 7.71 -3.48
C ILE A 133 11.39 7.66 -3.31
N PHE A 134 10.65 8.13 -4.30
CA PHE A 134 9.19 8.27 -4.19
C PHE A 134 8.38 7.01 -4.53
N THR A 135 8.96 6.07 -5.27
CA THR A 135 8.28 4.83 -5.68
C THR A 135 8.81 3.66 -4.86
N PRO A 136 7.94 2.83 -4.26
CA PRO A 136 8.38 1.57 -3.68
C PRO A 136 8.82 0.58 -4.76
N SER A 137 9.61 -0.41 -4.38
CA SER A 137 9.88 -1.60 -5.18
C SER A 137 8.98 -2.71 -4.66
N LEU A 138 8.02 -3.19 -5.45
CA LEU A 138 7.04 -4.18 -5.00
C LEU A 138 7.04 -5.39 -5.94
N GLU A 139 7.00 -6.59 -5.36
CA GLU A 139 6.74 -7.84 -6.05
C GLU A 139 5.43 -8.43 -5.52
N ILE A 140 4.56 -8.83 -6.44
CA ILE A 140 3.21 -9.34 -6.14
C ILE A 140 3.11 -10.77 -6.66
N GLU A 141 2.93 -11.71 -5.74
CA GLU A 141 2.69 -13.11 -6.05
C GLU A 141 1.21 -13.45 -5.85
N ARG A 142 0.46 -13.61 -6.96
CA ARG A 142 -0.94 -14.04 -6.89
C ARG A 142 -1.05 -15.52 -6.52
N VAL A 143 -1.96 -15.83 -5.61
CA VAL A 143 -2.18 -17.16 -5.05
C VAL A 143 -3.34 -17.85 -5.78
N SER A 144 -3.20 -19.14 -6.07
CA SER A 144 -4.22 -19.90 -6.80
C SER A 144 -5.35 -20.44 -5.90
N CYS A 145 -5.05 -20.78 -4.65
CA CYS A 145 -5.98 -21.33 -3.65
C CYS A 145 -5.21 -21.60 -2.34
N CYS A 146 -5.81 -21.77 -1.18
CA CYS A 146 -7.06 -21.25 -0.60
C CYS A 146 -6.78 -21.09 0.90
N ARG A 147 -5.72 -20.35 1.22
CA ARG A 147 -5.20 -20.28 2.58
C ARG A 147 -6.03 -19.29 3.39
N LYS A 148 -6.45 -19.68 4.58
CA LYS A 148 -7.14 -18.77 5.52
C LYS A 148 -6.13 -17.89 6.24
N ILE A 149 -6.62 -16.83 6.86
CA ILE A 149 -5.83 -15.98 7.75
C ILE A 149 -5.27 -16.84 8.89
N GLY A 150 -3.98 -16.68 9.19
CA GLY A 150 -3.31 -17.39 10.28
C GLY A 150 -2.83 -18.81 9.95
N GLU A 151 -3.19 -19.38 8.78
CA GLU A 151 -2.69 -20.70 8.39
C GLU A 151 -1.21 -20.67 7.93
N ASN A 152 -0.44 -21.71 8.29
CA ASN A 152 0.99 -21.82 8.02
C ASN A 152 1.36 -21.80 6.52
N GLN A 153 2.60 -21.41 6.21
CA GLN A 153 3.13 -21.23 4.84
C GLN A 153 3.22 -22.50 3.97
N HIS A 154 3.18 -23.71 4.56
CA HIS A 154 3.49 -24.98 3.85
C HIS A 154 2.52 -25.37 2.72
N SER A 155 1.47 -24.59 2.45
CA SER A 155 0.44 -24.91 1.45
C SER A 155 0.08 -23.76 0.50
N ILE A 156 0.96 -22.77 0.31
CA ILE A 156 0.69 -21.71 -0.70
C ILE A 156 1.01 -22.25 -2.09
N SER A 157 -0.02 -22.30 -2.94
CA SER A 157 0.15 -22.53 -4.38
C SER A 157 0.00 -21.21 -5.11
N TYR A 158 0.98 -20.88 -5.95
CA TYR A 158 1.02 -19.63 -6.70
C TYR A 158 0.51 -19.81 -8.12
N LYS A 159 -0.09 -18.75 -8.67
CA LYS A 159 -0.47 -18.71 -10.09
C LYS A 159 0.80 -18.67 -10.96
N SER A 160 0.70 -19.24 -12.16
CA SER A 160 1.79 -19.13 -13.14
C SER A 160 1.91 -17.69 -13.64
N LYS A 161 3.13 -17.26 -14.03
CA LYS A 161 3.36 -15.93 -14.60
C LYS A 161 2.50 -15.66 -15.85
N SER A 162 2.22 -16.70 -16.66
CA SER A 162 1.34 -16.57 -17.82
C SER A 162 -0.11 -16.32 -17.44
N ASP A 163 -0.63 -16.98 -16.41
CA ASP A 163 -2.01 -16.78 -15.96
C ASP A 163 -2.19 -15.39 -15.39
N VAL A 164 -1.25 -14.94 -14.54
CA VAL A 164 -1.25 -13.58 -13.98
C VAL A 164 -1.20 -12.54 -15.09
N LYS A 165 -0.31 -12.70 -16.09
CA LYS A 165 -0.24 -11.79 -17.24
C LYS A 165 -1.54 -11.73 -18.02
N ASN A 166 -2.23 -12.85 -18.22
CA ASN A 166 -3.52 -12.90 -18.91
C ASN A 166 -4.62 -12.18 -18.12
N GLU A 167 -4.66 -12.36 -16.79
CA GLU A 167 -5.58 -11.65 -15.91
C GLU A 167 -5.35 -10.13 -15.97
N ILE A 168 -4.10 -9.69 -15.85
CA ILE A 168 -3.73 -8.27 -15.97
C ILE A 168 -4.16 -7.69 -17.32
N ASN A 169 -3.91 -8.41 -18.43
CA ASN A 169 -4.32 -7.94 -19.75
C ASN A 169 -5.85 -7.79 -19.87
N ASN A 170 -6.62 -8.69 -19.23
CA ASN A 170 -8.08 -8.58 -19.17
C ASN A 170 -8.55 -7.38 -18.33
N GLU A 171 -7.87 -7.10 -17.23
CA GLU A 171 -8.11 -5.89 -16.42
C GLU A 171 -7.82 -4.63 -17.23
N LEU A 172 -6.67 -4.55 -17.91
CA LEU A 172 -6.28 -3.42 -18.76
C LEU A 172 -7.26 -3.21 -19.92
N LYS A 173 -7.82 -4.29 -20.49
CA LYS A 173 -8.87 -4.17 -21.51
C LYS A 173 -10.12 -3.46 -20.96
N LYS A 174 -10.60 -3.85 -19.78
CA LYS A 174 -11.75 -3.20 -19.12
C LYS A 174 -11.47 -1.72 -18.83
N ILE A 175 -10.26 -1.41 -18.35
CA ILE A 175 -9.81 -0.04 -18.14
C ILE A 175 -9.82 0.75 -19.46
N SER A 176 -9.30 0.15 -20.54
CA SER A 176 -9.29 0.77 -21.87
C SER A 176 -10.69 1.12 -22.34
N ASP A 177 -11.65 0.22 -22.16
CA ASP A 177 -13.05 0.44 -22.55
C ASP A 177 -13.67 1.59 -21.73
N LEU A 178 -13.45 1.62 -20.41
CA LEU A 178 -13.90 2.73 -19.56
C LEU A 178 -13.28 4.08 -19.96
N LEU A 179 -11.99 4.12 -20.29
CA LEU A 179 -11.33 5.36 -20.73
C LEU A 179 -11.85 5.86 -22.08
N LYS A 180 -12.14 4.96 -23.03
CA LYS A 180 -12.78 5.33 -24.32
C LYS A 180 -14.18 5.90 -24.14
N GLU A 181 -14.89 5.45 -23.11
CA GLU A 181 -16.20 5.97 -22.71
C GLU A 181 -16.12 7.26 -21.88
N ASN A 182 -14.93 7.85 -21.69
CA ASN A 182 -14.68 9.00 -20.82
C ASN A 182 -15.04 8.76 -19.34
N LYS A 183 -15.04 7.50 -18.88
CA LYS A 183 -15.33 7.12 -17.49
C LYS A 183 -14.04 6.95 -16.69
N SER A 184 -13.16 7.95 -16.72
CA SER A 184 -11.85 7.87 -16.07
C SER A 184 -11.93 7.66 -14.56
N GLU A 185 -12.88 8.29 -13.87
CA GLU A 185 -13.11 8.07 -12.43
C GLU A 185 -13.43 6.61 -12.10
N HIS A 186 -14.21 5.94 -12.97
CA HIS A 186 -14.51 4.52 -12.82
C HIS A 186 -13.29 3.65 -13.12
N ALA A 187 -12.53 4.01 -14.16
CA ALA A 187 -11.31 3.30 -14.54
C ALA A 187 -10.27 3.28 -13.41
N ILE A 188 -10.13 4.38 -12.66
CA ILE A 188 -9.13 4.50 -11.58
C ILE A 188 -9.67 4.10 -10.19
N LYS A 189 -10.96 3.78 -10.06
CA LYS A 189 -11.62 3.58 -8.77
C LYS A 189 -10.95 2.50 -7.92
N SER A 190 -10.65 1.35 -8.50
CA SER A 190 -10.08 0.18 -7.80
C SER A 190 -8.57 0.03 -7.97
N ILE A 191 -7.91 0.98 -8.65
CA ILE A 191 -6.47 0.92 -8.88
C ILE A 191 -5.76 1.51 -7.67
N ASN A 192 -4.72 0.79 -7.25
CA ASN A 192 -3.85 1.06 -6.11
C ASN A 192 -2.39 0.81 -6.50
N ILE A 193 -1.47 1.00 -5.55
CA ILE A 193 -0.04 0.80 -5.77
C ILE A 193 0.33 -0.64 -6.19
N TYR A 194 -0.40 -1.66 -5.70
CA TYR A 194 -0.15 -3.07 -6.05
C TYR A 194 -0.55 -3.35 -7.50
N SER A 195 -1.70 -2.85 -7.92
CA SER A 195 -2.18 -2.95 -9.31
C SER A 195 -1.22 -2.22 -10.25
N ALA A 196 -0.74 -1.03 -9.86
CA ALA A 196 0.26 -0.29 -10.63
C ALA A 196 1.56 -1.09 -10.79
N ALA A 197 2.08 -1.69 -9.72
CA ALA A 197 3.27 -2.54 -9.75
C ALA A 197 3.08 -3.81 -10.60
N GLU A 198 1.89 -4.38 -10.63
CA GLU A 198 1.58 -5.49 -11.55
C GLU A 198 1.52 -5.03 -13.01
N TYR A 199 0.90 -3.88 -13.30
CA TYR A 199 0.70 -3.38 -14.66
C TYR A 199 2.02 -3.08 -15.38
N VAL A 200 3.03 -2.58 -14.66
CA VAL A 200 4.33 -2.27 -15.27
C VAL A 200 5.06 -3.51 -15.81
N THR A 201 4.76 -4.70 -15.28
CA THR A 201 5.31 -5.98 -15.78
C THR A 201 4.80 -6.36 -17.18
N THR A 202 3.78 -5.66 -17.68
CA THR A 202 3.13 -5.95 -18.96
C THR A 202 3.34 -4.87 -20.01
N ILE A 203 4.09 -3.80 -19.70
CA ILE A 203 4.33 -2.69 -20.62
C ILE A 203 4.89 -3.20 -21.96
N ASN A 204 4.30 -2.74 -23.05
CA ASN A 204 4.77 -2.96 -24.41
C ASN A 204 4.14 -1.93 -25.37
N ASP A 205 4.51 -1.98 -26.65
CA ASP A 205 4.08 -1.01 -27.67
C ASP A 205 2.56 -0.90 -27.80
N SER A 206 1.81 -1.98 -27.54
CA SER A 206 0.35 -2.02 -27.68
C SER A 206 -0.40 -1.37 -26.52
N ASN A 207 0.20 -1.29 -25.32
CA ASN A 207 -0.48 -0.80 -24.11
C ASN A 207 0.19 0.42 -23.47
N VAL A 208 1.39 0.83 -23.90
CA VAL A 208 2.10 1.98 -23.32
C VAL A 208 1.23 3.25 -23.34
N VAL A 209 0.43 3.45 -24.39
CA VAL A 209 -0.49 4.59 -24.49
C VAL A 209 -1.54 4.55 -23.41
N LEU A 210 -2.23 3.43 -23.29
CA LEU A 210 -3.22 3.18 -22.26
C LEU A 210 -2.65 3.40 -20.85
N LEU A 211 -1.47 2.87 -20.56
CA LEU A 211 -0.86 2.96 -19.23
C LEU A 211 -0.44 4.40 -18.89
N ASN A 212 0.06 5.17 -19.86
CA ASN A 212 0.34 6.59 -19.64
C ASN A 212 -0.93 7.39 -19.36
N ASP A 213 -2.01 7.14 -20.10
CA ASP A 213 -3.28 7.84 -19.92
C ASP A 213 -3.92 7.46 -18.57
N LEU A 214 -3.85 6.17 -18.22
CA LEU A 214 -4.23 5.66 -16.91
C LEU A 214 -3.47 6.36 -15.78
N ALA A 215 -2.14 6.46 -15.89
CA ALA A 215 -1.32 7.12 -14.88
C ALA A 215 -1.65 8.61 -14.76
N PHE A 216 -1.87 9.30 -15.88
CA PHE A 216 -2.30 10.70 -15.86
C PHE A 216 -3.59 10.90 -15.05
N PHE A 217 -4.58 10.02 -15.19
CA PHE A 217 -5.79 10.09 -14.37
C PHE A 217 -5.53 9.69 -12.91
N LEU A 218 -4.67 8.69 -12.67
CA LEU A 218 -4.32 8.23 -11.32
C LEU A 218 -3.64 9.31 -10.48
N ALA A 219 -2.83 10.19 -11.07
CA ALA A 219 -2.14 11.27 -10.35
C ALA A 219 -3.08 12.16 -9.51
N LYS A 220 -4.37 12.25 -9.88
CA LYS A 220 -5.37 13.01 -9.10
C LYS A 220 -5.79 12.34 -7.80
N LYS A 221 -5.65 11.01 -7.72
CA LYS A 221 -6.12 10.17 -6.62
C LYS A 221 -4.95 9.60 -5.82
N ASP A 222 -3.92 9.12 -6.52
CA ASP A 222 -2.79 8.39 -5.97
C ASP A 222 -1.53 8.69 -6.80
N ASN A 223 -0.76 9.65 -6.31
CA ASN A 223 0.51 10.03 -6.95
C ASN A 223 1.55 8.91 -6.92
N ILE A 224 1.54 8.02 -5.92
CA ILE A 224 2.51 6.93 -5.82
C ILE A 224 2.21 5.88 -6.90
N ALA A 225 0.95 5.45 -7.03
CA ALA A 225 0.55 4.52 -8.09
C ALA A 225 0.82 5.10 -9.49
N SER A 226 0.55 6.39 -9.68
CA SER A 226 0.90 7.08 -10.93
C SER A 226 2.41 7.10 -11.18
N ALA A 227 3.22 7.38 -10.16
CA ALA A 227 4.67 7.42 -10.27
C ALA A 227 5.26 6.05 -10.65
N ILE A 228 4.76 4.96 -10.06
CA ILE A 228 5.18 3.59 -10.39
C ILE A 228 5.02 3.33 -11.89
N ILE A 229 3.85 3.62 -12.45
CA ILE A 229 3.58 3.40 -13.89
C ILE A 229 4.44 4.31 -14.77
N LEU A 230 4.48 5.61 -14.47
CA LEU A 230 5.16 6.59 -15.31
C LEU A 230 6.67 6.41 -15.30
N LYS A 231 7.27 6.05 -14.16
CA LYS A 231 8.70 5.78 -14.05
C LYS A 231 9.10 4.67 -15.01
N ASP A 232 8.40 3.53 -14.98
CA ASP A 232 8.74 2.40 -15.84
C ASP A 232 8.44 2.68 -17.33
N ILE A 233 7.43 3.49 -17.64
CA ILE A 233 7.22 3.98 -19.01
C ILE A 233 8.38 4.87 -19.47
N VAL A 234 8.86 5.81 -18.65
CA VAL A 234 9.97 6.70 -19.03
C VAL A 234 11.27 5.91 -19.21
N ASP A 235 11.51 4.92 -18.35
CA ASP A 235 12.69 4.05 -18.43
C ASP A 235 12.69 3.19 -19.71
N GLN A 236 11.54 2.62 -20.09
CA GLN A 236 11.42 1.74 -21.27
C GLN A 236 11.15 2.49 -22.59
N TYR A 237 10.46 3.63 -22.52
CA TYR A 237 10.03 4.46 -23.65
C TYR A 237 10.49 5.91 -23.48
N PRO A 238 11.81 6.17 -23.45
CA PRO A 238 12.32 7.52 -23.20
C PRO A 238 11.90 8.53 -24.27
N SER A 239 11.53 8.11 -25.48
CA SER A 239 11.00 9.02 -26.52
C SER A 239 9.58 9.53 -26.22
N ARG A 240 8.91 9.01 -25.19
CA ARG A 240 7.54 9.35 -24.81
C ARG A 240 7.49 10.63 -23.98
N VAL A 241 7.71 11.75 -24.65
CA VAL A 241 7.81 13.11 -24.06
C VAL A 241 6.69 13.44 -23.06
N VAL A 242 5.45 13.06 -23.36
CA VAL A 242 4.30 13.31 -22.46
C VAL A 242 4.40 12.54 -21.15
N ALA A 243 4.94 11.31 -21.15
CA ALA A 243 5.15 10.54 -19.93
C ALA A 243 6.21 11.19 -19.02
N LYS A 244 7.27 11.78 -19.60
CA LYS A 244 8.25 12.56 -18.83
C LYS A 244 7.63 13.76 -18.14
N LEU A 245 6.79 14.52 -18.85
CA LEU A 245 6.07 15.64 -18.25
C LEU A 245 5.15 15.17 -17.11
N ASN A 246 4.39 14.10 -17.33
CA ASN A 246 3.51 13.54 -16.31
C ASN A 246 4.29 13.06 -15.09
N LEU A 247 5.44 12.40 -15.29
CA LEU A 247 6.30 11.96 -14.20
C LEU A 247 6.90 13.15 -13.44
N ALA A 248 7.31 14.21 -14.14
CA ALA A 248 7.80 15.44 -13.53
C ALA A 248 6.73 16.08 -12.64
N ASP A 249 5.49 16.16 -13.13
CA ASP A 249 4.36 16.69 -12.37
C ASP A 249 4.10 15.85 -11.10
N VAL A 250 4.13 14.52 -11.21
CA VAL A 250 3.92 13.62 -10.06
C VAL A 250 5.07 13.71 -9.05
N TYR A 251 6.33 13.71 -9.50
CA TYR A 251 7.48 13.88 -8.62
C TYR A 251 7.52 15.25 -7.95
N TRP A 252 7.00 16.29 -8.61
CA TRP A 252 6.86 17.60 -7.99
C TRP A 252 5.89 17.55 -6.80
N GLU A 253 4.73 16.90 -6.98
CA GLU A 253 3.75 16.78 -5.91
C GLU A 253 4.24 15.85 -4.78
N LEU A 254 4.88 14.73 -5.09
CA LEU A 254 5.45 13.82 -4.08
C LEU A 254 6.62 14.44 -3.31
N GLY A 255 7.38 15.32 -3.95
CA GLY A 255 8.50 16.03 -3.32
C GLY A 255 8.11 17.20 -2.43
N LYS A 256 6.86 17.65 -2.49
CA LYS A 256 6.39 18.90 -1.88
C LYS A 256 6.59 18.94 -0.37
N ASP A 257 6.19 17.87 0.31
CA ASP A 257 6.21 17.81 1.77
C ASP A 257 7.61 17.56 2.33
N TYR A 258 8.54 17.13 1.48
CA TYR A 258 9.92 16.80 1.86
C TYR A 258 10.96 17.75 1.27
N ASN A 259 10.55 18.74 0.48
CA ASN A 259 11.44 19.66 -0.23
C ASN A 259 12.44 18.96 -1.18
N HIS A 260 12.02 17.87 -1.84
CA HIS A 260 12.84 17.09 -2.78
C HIS A 260 12.32 17.22 -4.22
N TYR A 261 12.88 18.18 -4.98
CA TYR A 261 12.41 18.49 -6.34
C TYR A 261 13.38 18.08 -7.46
N ASP A 262 14.53 17.51 -7.15
CA ASP A 262 15.62 17.33 -8.12
C ASP A 262 15.23 16.41 -9.29
N LYS A 263 14.50 15.32 -9.01
CA LYS A 263 13.98 14.43 -10.05
C LYS A 263 12.94 15.13 -10.93
N ALA A 264 12.03 15.89 -10.34
CA ALA A 264 11.02 16.65 -11.10
C ALA A 264 11.67 17.72 -11.99
N ARG A 265 12.62 18.50 -11.44
CA ARG A 265 13.39 19.51 -12.16
C ARG A 265 14.12 18.91 -13.36
N THR A 266 14.77 17.76 -13.16
CA THR A 266 15.51 17.06 -14.22
C THR A 266 14.57 16.68 -15.37
N LEU A 267 13.44 16.04 -15.06
CA LEU A 267 12.46 15.66 -16.07
C LEU A 267 11.80 16.86 -16.76
N TYR A 268 11.55 17.96 -16.06
CA TYR A 268 11.07 19.20 -16.68
C TYR A 268 12.08 19.77 -17.68
N LYS A 269 13.38 19.77 -17.36
CA LYS A 269 14.44 20.21 -18.28
C LYS A 269 14.51 19.32 -19.52
N GLU A 270 14.49 18.00 -19.34
CA GLU A 270 14.49 17.02 -20.44
C GLU A 270 13.27 17.23 -21.36
N TYR A 271 12.07 17.29 -20.78
CA TYR A 271 10.84 17.59 -21.51
C TYR A 271 10.96 18.88 -22.32
N LYS A 272 11.43 19.96 -21.68
CA LYS A 272 11.58 21.28 -22.32
C LYS A 272 12.52 21.17 -23.53
N ASN A 273 13.68 20.55 -23.37
CA ASN A 273 14.68 20.42 -24.42
C ASN A 273 14.12 19.62 -25.61
N GLU A 274 13.47 18.48 -25.35
CA GLU A 274 12.86 17.66 -26.41
C GLU A 274 11.74 18.38 -27.16
N MET A 275 10.95 19.20 -26.46
CA MET A 275 9.92 20.01 -27.09
C MET A 275 10.51 21.12 -27.97
N ILE A 276 11.63 21.71 -27.56
CA ILE A 276 12.35 22.72 -28.36
C ILE A 276 12.97 22.09 -29.61
N GLU A 277 13.64 20.94 -29.47
CA GLU A 277 14.24 20.21 -30.59
C GLU A 277 13.19 19.81 -31.64
N LYS A 278 11.96 19.49 -31.21
CA LYS A 278 10.83 19.18 -32.09
C LYS A 278 10.14 20.43 -32.68
N GLY A 279 10.60 21.64 -32.35
CA GLY A 279 9.98 22.90 -32.78
C GLY A 279 8.61 23.18 -32.15
N LEU A 280 8.31 22.55 -31.01
CA LEU A 280 7.02 22.60 -30.32
C LEU A 280 7.04 23.54 -29.10
N ASN A 281 7.88 24.58 -29.11
CA ASN A 281 8.11 25.49 -27.98
C ASN A 281 6.80 26.09 -27.42
N LYS A 282 5.82 26.36 -28.29
CA LYS A 282 4.52 26.94 -27.91
C LYS A 282 3.66 26.00 -27.06
N ASN A 283 3.95 24.70 -27.08
CA ASN A 283 3.22 23.67 -26.35
C ASN A 283 3.84 23.37 -24.98
N ILE A 284 4.91 24.05 -24.59
CA ILE A 284 5.56 23.86 -23.29
C ILE A 284 4.71 24.56 -22.21
N PRO A 285 4.16 23.84 -21.22
CA PRO A 285 3.35 24.45 -20.18
C PRO A 285 4.16 25.43 -19.33
N LYS A 286 3.55 26.55 -18.91
CA LYS A 286 4.20 27.58 -18.08
C LYS A 286 4.88 27.00 -16.83
N ARG A 287 4.27 25.99 -16.20
CA ARG A 287 4.80 25.34 -14.99
C ARG A 287 6.19 24.75 -15.20
N VAL A 288 6.54 24.31 -16.42
CA VAL A 288 7.86 23.75 -16.73
C VAL A 288 8.94 24.79 -16.49
N PHE A 289 8.77 26.01 -17.01
CA PHE A 289 9.73 27.11 -16.81
C PHE A 289 9.85 27.55 -15.35
N LEU A 290 8.76 27.44 -14.58
CA LEU A 290 8.73 27.81 -13.16
C LEU A 290 9.40 26.74 -12.27
N ARG A 291 9.27 25.47 -12.65
CA ARG A 291 9.62 24.32 -11.81
C ARG A 291 10.91 23.62 -12.22
N GLU A 292 11.51 24.00 -13.34
CA GLU A 292 12.80 23.44 -13.77
C GLU A 292 14.01 24.00 -12.99
N ASN A 293 13.84 25.08 -12.24
CA ASN A 293 14.90 25.77 -11.50
C ASN A 293 14.90 25.45 -10.01
#